data_AF-A0A4Q6BJI9-F1
#
_entry.id   AF-A0A4Q6BJI9-F1
#
_cell.length_a   1.000
_cell.length_b   1.000
_cell.length_c   1.000
_cell.angle_alpha   90.00
_cell.angle_beta   90.00
_cell.angle_gamma   90.00
#
_symmetry.space_group_name_H-M   'P 1'
#
loop_
_entity.id
_entity.type
_entity.pdbx_description
1 polymer ?
#
loop_
_entity_poly.entity_id
_entity_poly.type
_entity_poly.pdbx_seq_one_letter_code
_entity_poly.pdbx_strand_id
1 'polypeptide(L)'
;MARVDIHNLSEFNKKMRFLSALWALPFLLATAEAATETVTTQQATVSLISEREAVSPGEMMKLGIYFQIKPEWHIYWKNPGDSGLPPRVEMSSDPEGSEFSDLIFPRPERIPFKTQMNFGYEREALLFIDWKVPESATPGSSITVDAKLKWLICKEEC
;
A
#
# COMPACT_ATOMS: atom_id res chain seq x y z
N MET A 1 3.49 -8.10 -9.45
CA MET A 1 3.97 -6.74 -9.12
C MET A 1 2.73 -5.91 -8.88
N ALA A 2 2.66 -5.19 -7.76
CA ALA A 2 1.54 -4.31 -7.44
C ALA A 2 2.04 -2.86 -7.44
N ARG A 3 1.17 -1.92 -7.83
CA ARG A 3 1.49 -0.51 -8.05
C ARG A 3 0.41 0.40 -7.47
N VAL A 4 0.82 1.56 -6.98
CA VAL A 4 -0.09 2.66 -6.62
C VAL A 4 0.48 3.99 -7.10
N ASP A 5 -0.37 4.81 -7.70
CA ASP A 5 -0.03 6.19 -8.07
C ASP A 5 -0.57 7.16 -7.03
N ILE A 6 0.30 8.04 -6.51
CA ILE A 6 -0.03 8.98 -5.43
C ILE A 6 0.26 10.40 -5.90
N HIS A 7 -0.67 11.32 -5.65
CA HIS A 7 -0.52 12.71 -6.07
C HIS A 7 0.34 13.51 -5.09
N ASN A 8 1.26 14.32 -5.59
CA ASN A 8 2.04 15.23 -4.78
C ASN A 8 1.32 16.58 -4.70
N LEU A 9 0.78 16.94 -3.55
CA LEU A 9 0.12 18.23 -3.33
C LEU A 9 1.03 19.17 -2.55
N SER A 10 1.41 20.29 -3.18
CA SER A 10 1.74 21.51 -2.42
C SER A 10 0.73 22.60 -2.77
N GLU A 11 -0.04 23.03 -1.77
CA GLU A 11 -0.78 24.31 -1.75
C GLU A 11 -1.86 24.50 -2.83
N PHE A 12 -2.91 23.65 -2.85
CA PHE A 12 -4.10 23.92 -3.68
C PHE A 12 -4.99 25.06 -3.13
N ASN A 13 -4.67 25.67 -1.98
CA ASN A 13 -5.67 26.49 -1.26
C ASN A 13 -5.25 27.88 -0.76
N LYS A 14 -4.16 28.50 -1.26
CA LYS A 14 -3.66 29.75 -0.64
C LYS A 14 -3.90 31.08 -1.34
N LYS A 15 -4.58 31.19 -2.47
CA LYS A 15 -4.90 32.52 -3.04
C LYS A 15 -6.27 32.59 -3.74
N MET A 16 -7.34 32.60 -2.95
CA MET A 16 -8.62 33.18 -3.39
C MET A 16 -8.73 34.59 -2.81
N ARG A 17 -8.01 35.55 -3.41
CA ARG A 17 -8.31 36.98 -3.20
C ARG A 17 -9.39 37.35 -4.20
N PHE A 18 -10.57 37.64 -3.66
CA PHE A 18 -11.70 38.25 -4.36
C PHE A 18 -11.26 39.44 -5.21
N LEU A 19 -11.46 39.34 -6.52
CA LEU A 19 -11.72 40.48 -7.42
C LEU A 19 -12.60 39.98 -8.56
N SER A 20 -13.80 40.53 -8.59
CA SER A 20 -14.93 40.20 -9.44
C SER A 20 -14.70 40.60 -10.91
N ALA A 21 -14.93 39.69 -11.86
CA ALA A 21 -15.50 39.99 -13.19
C ALA A 21 -15.77 38.68 -13.96
N LEU A 22 -16.96 38.62 -14.59
CA LEU A 22 -17.52 37.53 -15.37
C LEU A 22 -16.56 36.93 -16.43
N TRP A 23 -16.27 35.63 -16.29
CA TRP A 23 -16.20 34.70 -17.43
C TRP A 23 -16.46 33.28 -16.91
N ALA A 24 -17.64 32.74 -17.19
CA ALA A 24 -18.02 31.38 -16.84
C ALA A 24 -17.29 30.40 -17.77
N LEU A 25 -16.04 30.09 -17.45
CA LEU A 25 -15.31 28.98 -18.05
C LEU A 25 -15.63 27.73 -17.20
N PRO A 26 -16.16 26.64 -17.78
CA PRO A 26 -16.37 25.42 -17.01
C PRO A 26 -14.99 24.87 -16.63
N PHE A 27 -14.62 25.04 -15.36
CA PHE A 27 -13.41 24.48 -14.80
C PHE A 27 -13.60 22.95 -14.73
N LEU A 28 -13.13 22.23 -15.76
CA LEU A 28 -13.01 20.78 -15.69
C LEU A 28 -11.99 20.46 -14.59
N LEU A 29 -12.48 20.14 -13.40
CA LEU A 29 -11.68 19.45 -12.38
C LEU A 29 -11.43 18.04 -12.92
N ALA A 30 -10.27 17.84 -13.55
CA ALA A 30 -9.76 16.51 -13.82
C ALA A 30 -9.40 15.87 -12.48
N THR A 31 -10.29 15.05 -11.94
CA THR A 31 -9.98 14.15 -10.83
C THR A 31 -9.07 13.06 -11.39
N ALA A 32 -7.78 13.18 -11.14
CA ALA A 32 -6.87 12.06 -11.36
C ALA A 32 -7.14 11.05 -10.25
N GLU A 33 -7.67 9.90 -10.63
CA GLU A 33 -8.01 8.82 -9.71
C GLU A 33 -6.76 7.96 -9.52
N ALA A 34 -6.34 7.78 -8.27
CA ALA A 34 -5.19 6.96 -7.92
C ALA A 34 -5.43 5.52 -8.39
N ALA A 35 -4.72 5.11 -9.45
CA ALA A 35 -4.84 3.76 -9.96
C ALA A 35 -4.11 2.79 -9.03
N THR A 36 -4.85 1.88 -8.41
CA THR A 36 -4.28 0.76 -7.62
C THR A 36 -4.24 -0.49 -8.48
N GLU A 37 -3.05 -0.96 -8.84
CA GLU A 37 -2.89 -2.25 -9.50
C GLU A 37 -2.99 -3.39 -8.49
N THR A 38 -3.78 -4.39 -8.86
CA THR A 38 -4.09 -5.55 -8.03
C THR A 38 -3.55 -6.82 -8.65
N VAL A 39 -2.92 -7.67 -7.84
CA VAL A 39 -2.44 -9.01 -8.22
C VAL A 39 -3.40 -10.05 -7.69
N THR A 40 -4.00 -10.85 -8.57
CA THR A 40 -4.91 -11.94 -8.19
C THR A 40 -4.26 -13.30 -8.45
N THR A 41 -4.31 -14.18 -7.46
CA THR A 41 -3.95 -15.61 -7.58
C THR A 41 -5.19 -16.47 -7.41
N GLN A 42 -5.03 -17.80 -7.43
CA GLN A 42 -6.14 -18.70 -7.14
C GLN A 42 -6.61 -18.60 -5.67
N GLN A 43 -5.74 -18.18 -4.74
CA GLN A 43 -5.97 -18.20 -3.30
C GLN A 43 -6.24 -16.83 -2.69
N ALA A 44 -5.74 -15.75 -3.29
CA ALA A 44 -5.87 -14.42 -2.74
C ALA A 44 -5.81 -13.33 -3.81
N THR A 45 -6.34 -12.16 -3.46
CA THR A 45 -6.17 -10.91 -4.18
C THR A 45 -5.31 -9.99 -3.33
N VAL A 46 -4.32 -9.34 -3.93
CA VAL A 46 -3.34 -8.51 -3.22
C VAL A 46 -3.21 -7.15 -3.91
N SER A 47 -3.32 -6.08 -3.15
CA SER A 47 -3.25 -4.71 -3.66
C SER A 47 -2.27 -3.88 -2.82
N LEU A 48 -1.55 -2.97 -3.47
CA LEU A 48 -0.79 -1.92 -2.79
C LEU A 48 -1.69 -0.70 -2.65
N ILE A 49 -1.97 -0.26 -1.43
CA ILE A 49 -2.83 0.88 -1.13
C ILE A 49 -2.05 1.95 -0.39
N SER A 50 -2.53 3.18 -0.45
CA SER A 50 -1.95 4.31 0.28
C SER A 50 -2.90 4.79 1.37
N GLU A 51 -2.35 5.31 2.48
CA GLU A 51 -3.14 5.91 3.56
C GLU A 51 -3.92 7.15 3.09
N ARG A 52 -3.34 7.88 2.13
CA ARG A 52 -3.89 9.10 1.53
C ARG A 52 -3.58 9.11 0.03
N GLU A 53 -4.41 9.83 -0.73
CA GLU A 53 -4.20 10.05 -2.17
C GLU A 53 -3.16 11.14 -2.45
N ALA A 54 -2.80 11.92 -1.43
CA ALA A 54 -1.96 13.09 -1.55
C ALA A 54 -0.83 13.16 -0.50
N VAL A 55 0.33 13.66 -0.92
CA VAL A 55 1.50 13.88 -0.06
C VAL A 55 2.25 15.17 -0.40
N SER A 56 3.02 15.69 0.56
CA SER A 56 4.05 16.71 0.33
C SER A 56 5.46 16.10 0.24
N PRO A 57 6.43 16.78 -0.40
CA PRO A 57 7.83 16.35 -0.40
C PRO A 57 8.38 16.22 1.04
N GLY A 58 9.10 15.14 1.31
CA GLY A 58 9.66 14.84 2.64
C GLY A 58 8.64 14.39 3.69
N GLU A 59 7.35 14.31 3.36
CA GLU A 59 6.31 13.85 4.29
C GLU A 59 6.45 12.35 4.57
N MET A 60 6.08 11.95 5.80
CA MET A 60 5.93 10.55 6.18
C MET A 60 4.49 10.11 5.96
N MET A 61 4.29 8.96 5.32
CA MET A 61 2.98 8.33 5.21
C MET A 61 3.07 6.80 5.27
N LYS A 62 1.92 6.14 5.47
CA LYS A 62 1.86 4.68 5.39
C LYS A 62 1.39 4.20 4.03
N LEU A 63 2.04 3.14 3.55
CA LEU A 63 1.54 2.28 2.49
C LEU A 63 1.06 0.97 3.09
N GLY A 64 0.03 0.40 2.49
CA GLY A 64 -0.57 -0.87 2.90
C GLY A 64 -0.44 -1.92 1.81
N ILE A 65 -0.01 -3.12 2.16
CA ILE A 65 -0.17 -4.30 1.31
C ILE A 65 -1.39 -5.03 1.83
N TYR A 66 -2.48 -4.92 1.10
CA TYR A 66 -3.77 -5.47 1.47
C TYR A 66 -3.98 -6.83 0.80
N PHE A 67 -4.13 -7.87 1.61
CA PHE A 67 -4.45 -9.21 1.19
C PHE A 67 -5.92 -9.49 1.47
N GLN A 68 -6.64 -9.95 0.45
CA GLN A 68 -7.95 -10.56 0.54
C GLN A 68 -7.79 -12.06 0.26
N ILE A 69 -7.90 -12.87 1.31
CA ILE A 69 -7.54 -14.28 1.35
C ILE A 69 -8.82 -15.11 1.28
N LYS A 70 -8.86 -16.09 0.36
CA LYS A 70 -10.02 -16.99 0.25
C LYS A 70 -10.23 -17.81 1.52
N PRO A 71 -11.47 -18.22 1.81
CA PRO A 71 -11.76 -19.06 2.98
C PRO A 71 -10.84 -20.28 3.07
N GLU A 72 -10.48 -20.64 4.30
CA GLU A 72 -9.58 -21.74 4.65
C GLU A 72 -8.11 -21.57 4.21
N TRP A 73 -7.74 -20.46 3.55
CA TRP A 73 -6.35 -20.13 3.26
C TRP A 73 -5.80 -19.11 4.26
N HIS A 74 -4.48 -19.14 4.47
CA HIS A 74 -3.76 -18.22 5.34
C HIS A 74 -2.39 -17.82 4.81
N ILE A 75 -1.94 -16.63 5.23
CA ILE A 75 -0.55 -16.17 5.10
C ILE A 75 0.07 -16.03 6.48
N TYR A 76 1.40 -15.98 6.54
CA TYR A 76 2.13 -16.08 7.81
C TYR A 76 2.54 -14.73 8.41
N TRP A 77 2.62 -14.72 9.73
CA TRP A 77 3.17 -13.61 10.50
C TRP A 77 4.70 -13.62 10.49
N LYS A 78 5.33 -12.52 10.95
CA LYS A 78 6.79 -12.37 11.04
C LYS A 78 7.46 -13.56 11.74
N ASN A 79 6.86 -14.05 12.82
CA ASN A 79 7.19 -15.34 13.41
C ASN A 79 6.07 -16.32 13.08
N PRO A 80 6.26 -17.24 12.12
CA PRO A 80 5.18 -18.07 11.61
C PRO A 80 4.75 -19.19 12.56
N GLY A 81 5.56 -19.50 13.59
CA GLY A 81 5.35 -20.66 14.46
C GLY A 81 6.15 -21.87 13.98
N ASP A 82 5.51 -23.04 13.97
CA ASP A 82 6.17 -24.31 13.65
C ASP A 82 6.50 -24.46 12.15
N SER A 83 5.68 -23.88 11.26
CA SER A 83 5.90 -23.91 9.81
C SER A 83 5.52 -22.60 9.11
N GLY A 84 6.07 -22.38 7.92
CA GLY A 84 5.70 -21.27 7.04
C GLY A 84 6.80 -20.23 6.81
N LEU A 85 6.49 -19.24 5.98
CA LEU A 85 7.40 -18.14 5.63
C LEU A 85 6.65 -16.81 5.61
N PRO A 86 7.15 -15.76 6.31
CA PRO A 86 6.51 -14.46 6.30
C PRO A 86 6.60 -13.81 4.91
N PRO A 87 5.60 -13.01 4.51
CA PRO A 87 5.67 -12.12 3.37
C PRO A 87 6.93 -11.25 3.38
N ARG A 88 7.49 -11.04 2.19
CA ARG A 88 8.59 -10.11 1.91
C ARG A 88 8.20 -9.19 0.77
N VAL A 89 8.72 -7.98 0.83
CA VAL A 89 8.47 -6.94 -0.17
C VAL A 89 9.76 -6.22 -0.50
N GLU A 90 9.97 -5.95 -1.79
CA GLU A 90 10.96 -5.00 -2.30
C GLU A 90 10.17 -3.81 -2.85
N MET A 91 10.44 -2.61 -2.34
CA MET A 91 9.76 -1.36 -2.72
C MET A 91 10.65 -0.51 -3.63
N SER A 92 10.04 0.20 -4.57
CA SER A 92 10.69 1.22 -5.38
C SER A 92 9.71 2.35 -5.71
N SER A 93 10.22 3.53 -6.05
CA SER A 93 9.40 4.66 -6.51
C SER A 93 10.02 5.38 -7.70
N ASP A 94 9.17 6.06 -8.46
CA ASP A 94 9.57 7.06 -9.45
C ASP A 94 8.85 8.40 -9.14
N PRO A 95 9.58 9.51 -8.89
CA PRO A 95 11.05 9.64 -8.89
C PRO A 95 11.75 8.84 -7.78
N GLU A 96 13.04 8.55 -8.00
CA GLU A 96 13.91 7.93 -6.99
C GLU A 96 14.13 8.84 -5.77
N GLY A 97 14.58 8.25 -4.66
CA GLY A 97 14.90 8.97 -3.42
C GLY A 97 13.90 8.74 -2.28
N SER A 98 12.91 7.86 -2.47
CA SER A 98 12.02 7.44 -1.38
C SER A 98 12.77 6.59 -0.37
N GLU A 99 12.43 6.75 0.92
CA GLU A 99 12.87 5.84 1.97
C GLU A 99 11.67 4.98 2.41
N PHE A 100 11.86 3.67 2.48
CA PHE A 100 10.83 2.72 2.90
C PHE A 100 11.32 1.94 4.12
N SER A 101 10.45 1.73 5.10
CA SER A 101 10.74 0.85 6.22
C SER A 101 10.71 -0.63 5.84
N ASP A 102 11.15 -1.48 6.76
CA ASP A 102 10.77 -2.89 6.74
C ASP A 102 9.24 -3.06 6.82
N LEU A 103 8.77 -4.25 6.43
CA LEU A 103 7.36 -4.63 6.54
C LEU A 103 6.92 -4.70 8.01
N ILE A 104 5.89 -3.92 8.34
CA ILE A 104 5.29 -3.85 9.67
C ILE A 104 4.08 -4.77 9.71
N PHE A 105 4.10 -5.70 10.66
CA PHE A 105 3.08 -6.71 10.84
C PHE A 105 2.16 -6.35 12.01
N PRO A 106 0.84 -6.28 11.81
CA PRO A 106 -0.12 -6.28 12.91
C PRO A 106 0.01 -7.52 13.81
N ARG A 107 -0.78 -7.52 14.89
CA ARG A 107 -0.92 -8.70 15.73
C ARG A 107 -1.53 -9.86 14.91
N PRO A 108 -0.99 -11.08 14.99
CA PRO A 108 -1.49 -12.20 14.21
C PRO A 108 -2.69 -12.88 14.89
N GLU A 109 -3.33 -13.76 14.13
CA GLU A 109 -4.21 -14.81 14.63
C GLU A 109 -3.41 -16.08 14.96
N ARG A 110 -3.98 -16.93 15.83
CA ARG A 110 -3.48 -18.28 16.10
C ARG A 110 -4.17 -19.25 15.16
N ILE A 111 -3.38 -20.04 14.44
CA ILE A 111 -3.85 -21.00 13.45
C ILE A 111 -3.40 -22.40 13.92
N PRO A 112 -4.24 -23.11 14.70
CA PRO A 112 -3.92 -24.44 15.18
C PRO A 112 -3.93 -25.45 14.03
N PHE A 113 -2.91 -26.29 13.96
CA PHE A 113 -2.85 -27.37 12.97
C PHE A 113 -2.35 -28.67 13.62
N LYS A 114 -3.26 -29.64 13.81
CA LYS A 114 -2.95 -30.88 14.52
C LYS A 114 -2.35 -30.57 15.90
N THR A 115 -1.07 -30.92 16.13
CA THR A 115 -0.31 -30.66 17.35
C THR A 115 0.58 -29.43 17.27
N GLN A 116 0.54 -28.70 16.15
CA GLN A 116 1.35 -27.52 15.85
C GLN A 116 0.51 -26.24 16.00
N MET A 117 1.20 -25.12 16.15
CA MET A 117 0.62 -23.78 16.23
C MET A 117 1.34 -22.83 15.28
N ASN A 118 0.59 -22.31 14.32
CA ASN A 118 1.07 -21.27 13.42
C ASN A 118 0.48 -19.90 13.79
N PHE A 119 1.16 -18.84 13.38
CA PHE A 119 0.71 -17.47 13.55
C PHE A 119 0.63 -16.79 12.18
N GLY A 120 -0.51 -16.17 11.90
CA GLY A 120 -0.77 -15.64 10.57
C GLY A 120 -2.06 -14.86 10.48
N TYR A 121 -2.59 -14.81 9.27
CA TYR A 121 -3.81 -14.08 8.94
C TYR A 121 -4.68 -14.90 8.00
N GLU A 122 -5.97 -14.93 8.30
CA GLU A 122 -7.03 -15.54 7.49
C GLU A 122 -7.99 -14.46 7.03
N ARG A 123 -8.68 -14.68 5.89
CA ARG A 123 -9.66 -13.76 5.27
C ARG A 123 -9.06 -12.44 4.78
N GLU A 124 -8.40 -11.68 5.64
CA GLU A 124 -7.83 -10.37 5.31
C GLU A 124 -6.53 -10.12 6.08
N ALA A 125 -5.58 -9.44 5.46
CA ALA A 125 -4.39 -8.94 6.13
C ALA A 125 -3.97 -7.60 5.56
N LEU A 126 -3.65 -6.64 6.42
CA LEU A 126 -3.08 -5.36 6.01
C LEU A 126 -1.70 -5.19 6.64
N LEU A 127 -0.65 -5.37 5.84
CA LEU A 127 0.73 -5.16 6.27
C LEU A 127 1.16 -3.75 5.89
N PHE A 128 1.94 -3.07 6.73
CA PHE A 128 2.28 -1.66 6.50
C PHE A 128 3.75 -1.45 6.16
N ILE A 129 4.02 -0.37 5.44
CA ILE A 129 5.36 0.16 5.22
C ILE A 129 5.29 1.66 5.51
N ASP A 130 6.17 2.15 6.36
CA ASP A 130 6.38 3.59 6.49
C ASP A 130 7.17 4.07 5.27
N TRP A 131 6.63 5.05 4.57
CA TRP A 131 7.21 5.65 3.38
C TRP A 131 7.50 7.12 3.63
N LYS A 132 8.75 7.51 3.45
CA LYS A 132 9.16 8.91 3.35
C LYS A 132 9.23 9.32 1.89
N VAL A 133 8.42 10.30 1.54
CA VAL A 133 8.33 10.85 0.20
C VAL A 133 9.65 11.53 -0.17
N PRO A 134 10.17 11.38 -1.40
CA PRO A 134 11.41 12.04 -1.81
C PRO A 134 11.31 13.56 -1.60
N GLU A 135 12.35 14.18 -1.04
CA GLU A 135 12.39 15.66 -0.93
C GLU A 135 12.42 16.34 -2.30
N SER A 136 12.89 15.63 -3.33
CA SER A 136 12.94 16.04 -4.73
C SER A 136 11.59 15.95 -5.44
N ALA A 137 10.54 15.43 -4.79
CA ALA A 137 9.26 15.24 -5.43
C ALA A 137 8.67 16.59 -5.90
N THR A 138 8.24 16.65 -7.16
CA THR A 138 7.73 17.90 -7.76
C THR A 138 6.26 18.12 -7.38
N PRO A 139 5.89 19.23 -6.75
CA PRO A 139 4.50 19.49 -6.44
C PRO A 139 3.60 19.53 -7.69
N GLY A 140 2.42 18.93 -7.58
CA GLY A 140 1.47 18.78 -8.69
C GLY A 140 1.77 17.61 -9.63
N SER A 141 2.87 16.87 -9.43
CA SER A 141 3.13 15.62 -10.16
C SER A 141 2.53 14.40 -9.45
N SER A 142 2.54 13.25 -10.12
CA SER A 142 2.34 11.95 -9.48
C SER A 142 3.68 11.36 -9.04
N ILE A 143 3.62 10.48 -8.05
CA ILE A 143 4.69 9.57 -7.66
C ILE A 143 4.14 8.16 -7.81
N THR A 144 4.83 7.33 -8.58
CA THR A 144 4.45 5.93 -8.75
C THR A 144 5.26 5.10 -7.75
N VAL A 145 4.59 4.29 -6.95
CA VAL A 145 5.23 3.35 -6.02
C VAL A 145 4.94 1.93 -6.47
N ASP A 146 6.01 1.14 -6.56
CA ASP A 146 5.99 -0.25 -7.00
C ASP A 146 6.40 -1.18 -5.85
N ALA A 147 5.66 -2.30 -5.73
CA ALA A 147 5.92 -3.34 -4.76
C ALA A 147 6.09 -4.71 -5.44
N LYS A 148 7.24 -5.35 -5.17
CA LYS A 148 7.50 -6.72 -5.56
C LYS A 148 7.38 -7.64 -4.36
N LEU A 149 6.28 -8.39 -4.35
CA LEU A 149 5.87 -9.23 -3.23
C LEU A 149 6.27 -10.69 -3.43
N LYS A 150 6.73 -11.32 -2.34
CA LYS A 150 6.90 -12.76 -2.22
C LYS A 150 6.25 -13.22 -0.92
N TRP A 151 5.37 -14.20 -0.98
CA TRP A 151 4.71 -14.75 0.21
C TRP A 151 4.40 -16.22 0.02
N LEU A 152 4.21 -16.91 1.15
CA LEU A 152 3.66 -18.26 1.19
C LEU A 152 2.19 -18.19 1.60
N ILE A 153 1.34 -18.97 0.94
CA ILE A 153 -0.10 -19.08 1.22
C ILE A 153 -0.49 -20.57 1.25
N CYS A 154 -1.07 -21.03 2.34
CA CYS A 154 -1.40 -22.44 2.57
C CYS A 154 -2.86 -22.58 2.97
N LYS A 155 -3.43 -23.78 2.75
CA LYS A 155 -4.78 -24.12 3.22
C LYS A 155 -4.73 -24.91 4.54
N GLU A 156 -3.96 -25.99 4.54
CA GLU A 156 -3.79 -26.88 5.70
C GLU A 156 -2.31 -26.99 6.06
N GLU A 157 -1.50 -27.46 5.11
CA GLU A 157 -0.05 -27.59 5.25
C GLU A 157 0.60 -27.17 3.92
N CYS A 158 1.78 -26.56 4.04
CA CYS A 158 2.77 -26.45 2.98
C CYS A 158 3.96 -27.31 3.43
#